data_AF-A0A1H4P2F6-F1
#
_entry.id   AF-A0A1H4P2F6-F1
#
_cell.length_a   1.000
_cell.length_b   1.000
_cell.length_c   1.000
_cell.angle_alpha   90.00
_cell.angle_beta   90.00
_cell.angle_gamma   90.00
#
_symmetry.space_group_name_H-M   'P 1'
#
loop_
_entity.id
_entity.type
_entity.pdbx_description
1 polymer ?
#
loop_
_entity_poly.entity_id
_entity_poly.type
_entity_poly.pdbx_seq_one_letter_code
_entity_poly.pdbx_strand_id
1 'polypeptide(L)'
;MYVDVPVLTWLRLLEQRDDWLVVTDLGTAVHYRRVAEACELRLSDVARFAEAGEAAAPHFARTVRRLAQGSLSLAEALGSLPA
;
A
#
# COMPACT_ATOMS: atom_id res chain seq x y z
N MET A 1 -20.67 -4.66 -0.16
CA MET A 1 -20.24 -3.88 -1.34
C MET A 1 -20.74 -4.60 -2.56
N TYR A 2 -21.74 -4.06 -3.26
CA TYR A 2 -22.24 -4.66 -4.50
C TYR A 2 -21.24 -4.32 -5.61
N VAL A 3 -20.76 -5.34 -6.33
CA VAL A 3 -19.86 -5.14 -7.47
C VAL A 3 -20.71 -4.75 -8.67
N ASP A 4 -20.53 -3.54 -9.18
CA ASP A 4 -21.24 -3.06 -10.37
C ASP A 4 -20.58 -3.65 -11.63
N VAL A 5 -20.90 -4.92 -11.91
CA VAL A 5 -20.37 -5.65 -13.06
C VAL A 5 -20.63 -4.91 -14.38
N PRO A 6 -21.86 -4.38 -14.66
CA PRO A 6 -22.09 -3.59 -15.87
C PRO A 6 -21.12 -2.42 -16.04
N VAL A 7 -20.87 -1.65 -14.98
CA VAL A 7 -19.93 -0.51 -15.03
C VAL A 7 -18.49 -0.99 -15.24
N LEU A 8 -18.06 -2.04 -14.54
CA LEU A 8 -16.71 -2.56 -14.67
C LEU A 8 -16.44 -3.18 -16.06
N THR A 9 -17.44 -3.80 -16.67
CA THR A 9 -17.38 -4.29 -18.06
C THR A 9 -17.36 -3.13 -19.06
N TRP A 10 -18.19 -2.09 -18.87
CA TRP A 10 -18.17 -0.88 -19.70
C TRP A 10 -16.79 -0.17 -19.66
N LEU A 11 -16.17 -0.12 -18.48
CA LEU A 11 -14.81 0.39 -18.27
C LEU A 11 -13.70 -0.56 -18.76
N ARG A 12 -14.03 -1.75 -19.28
CA ARG A 12 -13.10 -2.80 -19.71
C ARG A 12 -12.16 -3.31 -18.60
N LEU A 13 -12.59 -3.21 -17.34
CA LEU A 13 -11.87 -3.75 -16.19
C LEU A 13 -12.22 -5.22 -15.95
N LEU A 14 -13.40 -5.64 -16.42
CA LEU A 14 -13.83 -7.02 -16.48
C LEU A 14 -14.21 -7.37 -17.92
N GLU A 15 -14.09 -8.64 -18.26
CA GLU A 15 -14.59 -9.21 -19.52
C GLU A 15 -15.30 -10.53 -19.27
N GLN A 16 -16.34 -10.81 -20.08
CA GLN A 16 -16.97 -12.12 -20.11
C GLN A 16 -16.15 -13.01 -21.05
N ARG A 17 -15.67 -14.13 -20.54
CA ARG A 17 -14.97 -15.16 -21.28
C ARG A 17 -15.66 -16.49 -21.04
N ASP A 18 -16.31 -17.01 -22.08
CA ASP A 18 -17.24 -18.14 -21.98
C ASP A 18 -18.31 -17.86 -20.91
N ASP A 19 -18.48 -18.75 -19.93
CA ASP A 19 -19.39 -18.58 -18.80
C ASP A 19 -18.76 -17.87 -17.58
N TRP A 20 -17.53 -17.36 -17.72
CA TRP A 20 -16.77 -16.74 -16.63
C TRP A 20 -16.57 -15.25 -16.81
N LEU A 21 -16.57 -14.53 -15.68
CA LEU A 21 -16.15 -13.14 -15.61
C LEU A 21 -14.69 -13.07 -15.19
N VAL A 22 -13.84 -12.46 -16.02
CA VAL A 22 -12.39 -12.40 -15.80
C VAL A 22 -11.96 -10.94 -15.63
N VAL A 23 -10.99 -10.70 -14.75
CA VAL A 23 -10.36 -9.38 -14.61
C VAL A 23 -9.35 -9.20 -15.74
N THR A 24 -9.48 -8.11 -16.49
CA THR A 24 -8.54 -7.81 -17.58
C THR A 24 -7.18 -7.36 -17.03
N ASP A 25 -6.16 -7.28 -17.87
CA ASP A 25 -4.87 -6.69 -17.47
C ASP A 25 -5.04 -5.23 -17.00
N LEU A 26 -5.94 -4.47 -17.65
CA LEU A 26 -6.30 -3.12 -17.23
C LEU A 26 -7.00 -3.12 -15.87
N GLY A 27 -7.96 -4.03 -15.66
CA GLY A 27 -8.63 -4.21 -14.37
C GLY A 27 -7.64 -4.50 -13.25
N THR A 28 -6.67 -5.37 -13.54
CA THR A 28 -5.60 -5.75 -12.63
C THR A 28 -4.69 -4.55 -12.31
N ALA A 29 -4.29 -3.78 -13.33
CA ALA A 29 -3.49 -2.57 -13.15
C ALA A 29 -4.22 -1.50 -12.31
N VAL A 30 -5.50 -1.24 -12.58
CA VAL A 30 -6.32 -0.30 -11.82
C VAL A 30 -6.49 -0.76 -10.37
N HIS A 31 -6.73 -2.06 -10.16
CA HIS A 31 -6.82 -2.65 -8.83
C HIS A 31 -5.52 -2.44 -8.04
N TYR A 32 -4.38 -2.84 -8.60
CA TYR A 32 -3.11 -2.73 -7.90
C TYR A 32 -2.65 -1.29 -7.72
N ARG A 33 -2.97 -0.36 -8.64
CA ARG A 33 -2.74 1.07 -8.41
C ARG A 33 -3.49 1.56 -7.18
N ARG A 34 -4.78 1.23 -7.05
CA ARG A 34 -5.58 1.62 -5.87
C ARG A 34 -5.02 1.01 -4.58
N VAL A 35 -4.59 -0.25 -4.63
CA VAL A 35 -3.94 -0.90 -3.48
C VAL A 35 -2.65 -0.18 -3.11
N ALA A 36 -1.81 0.16 -4.08
CA ALA A 36 -0.57 0.90 -3.87
C ALA A 36 -0.84 2.28 -3.25
N GLU A 37 -1.77 3.05 -3.80
CA GLU A 37 -2.17 4.36 -3.26
C GLU A 37 -2.66 4.26 -1.80
N ALA A 38 -3.46 3.24 -1.48
CA ALA A 38 -3.92 3.01 -0.11
C ALA A 38 -2.78 2.61 0.84
N CYS A 39 -1.83 1.80 0.36
CA CYS A 39 -0.64 1.44 1.11
C CYS A 39 0.26 2.66 1.37
N GLU A 40 0.47 3.51 0.37
CA GLU A 40 1.25 4.75 0.48
C GLU A 40 0.63 5.72 1.50
N LEU A 41 -0.69 5.90 1.48
CA LEU A 41 -1.39 6.71 2.47
C LEU A 41 -1.17 6.18 3.89
N ARG A 42 -1.35 4.87 4.10
CA ARG A 42 -1.14 4.24 5.41
C ARG A 42 0.30 4.37 5.88
N LEU A 43 1.27 4.23 4.97
CA LEU A 43 2.68 4.39 5.27
C LEU A 43 3.00 5.84 5.69
N SER A 44 2.40 6.82 4.99
CA SER A 44 2.49 8.23 5.35
C SER A 44 1.99 8.51 6.77
N ASP A 45 0.84 7.93 7.14
CA ASP A 45 0.27 8.09 8.49
C ASP A 45 1.14 7.46 9.57
N VAL A 46 1.70 6.27 9.32
CA VAL A 46 2.66 5.62 10.23
C VAL A 46 3.91 6.48 10.42
N ALA A 47 4.45 7.06 9.34
CA ALA A 47 5.61 7.95 9.42
C ALA A 47 5.30 9.21 10.25
N ARG A 48 4.16 9.87 10.01
CA ARG A 48 3.72 11.04 10.80
C ARG A 48 3.50 10.71 12.26
N PHE A 49 2.92 9.55 12.56
CA PHE A 49 2.74 9.08 13.93
C PHE A 49 4.09 8.89 14.63
N ALA A 50 5.05 8.26 13.95
CA ALA A 50 6.40 8.08 14.49
C ALA A 50 7.11 9.43 14.72
N GLU A 51 6.95 10.40 13.81
CA GLU A 51 7.45 11.77 13.97
C GLU A 51 6.81 12.50 15.15
N ALA A 52 5.50 12.36 15.37
CA ALA A 52 4.83 12.94 16.53
C ALA A 52 5.38 12.38 17.87
N GLY A 53 5.88 11.15 17.85
CA GLY A 53 6.56 10.50 18.97
C GLY A 53 8.06 10.78 19.08
N GLU A 54 8.64 11.63 18.24
CA GLU A 54 10.09 11.82 18.11
C GLU A 54 10.76 12.19 19.43
N ALA A 55 10.14 13.05 20.25
CA ALA A 55 10.70 13.44 21.54
C ALA A 55 10.84 12.27 22.52
N ALA A 56 9.99 11.24 22.41
CA ALA A 56 10.03 10.05 23.27
C ALA A 56 10.95 8.96 22.69
N ALA A 57 11.13 8.89 21.37
CA ALA A 57 11.95 7.89 20.71
C ALA A 57 12.56 8.39 19.38
N PRO A 58 13.61 9.24 19.41
CA PRO A 58 14.17 9.86 18.20
C PRO A 58 14.70 8.85 17.18
N HIS A 59 15.31 7.77 17.67
CA HIS A 59 15.84 6.70 16.83
C HIS A 59 14.74 5.92 16.12
N PHE A 60 13.61 5.70 16.79
CA PHE A 60 12.47 4.99 16.22
C PHE A 60 11.84 5.79 15.07
N ALA A 61 11.58 7.09 15.27
CA ALA A 61 11.04 7.98 14.24
C ALA A 61 11.93 8.01 12.98
N ARG A 62 13.24 8.14 13.17
CA ARG A 62 14.22 8.13 12.08
C ARG A 62 14.25 6.78 11.35
N THR A 63 14.20 5.66 12.07
CA THR A 63 14.18 4.32 11.47
C THR A 63 12.90 4.07 10.66
N VAL A 64 11.73 4.48 11.17
CA VAL A 64 10.45 4.40 10.44
C VAL A 64 10.50 5.21 9.15
N ARG A 65 11.03 6.44 9.19
CA ARG A 65 11.17 7.28 7.98
C ARG A 65 12.06 6.61 6.94
N ARG A 66 13.20 6.05 7.35
CA ARG A 66 14.12 5.35 6.45
C ARG A 66 13.52 4.09 5.83
N LEU A 67 12.75 3.34 6.60
CA LEU A 67 12.01 2.17 6.14
C LEU A 67 10.94 2.55 5.12
N ALA A 68 10.17 3.62 5.39
CA ALA A 68 9.16 4.14 4.48
C ALA A 68 9.73 4.62 3.15
N GLN A 69 10.93 5.22 3.17
CA GLN A 69 11.65 5.65 1.98
C GLN A 69 12.33 4.50 1.22
N GLY A 70 12.30 3.27 1.74
CA GLY A 70 13.02 2.13 1.17
C GLY A 70 14.55 2.23 1.29
N SER A 71 15.08 3.20 2.03
CA SER A 71 16.52 3.41 2.26
C SER A 71 17.13 2.46 3.29
N LEU A 72 16.29 1.58 3.84
CA LEU A 72 16.59 0.62 4.90
C LEU A 72 15.60 -0.54 4.75
N SER A 73 16.09 -1.77 4.76
CA SER A 73 15.25 -2.96 4.79
C SER A 73 14.63 -3.18 6.17
N LEU A 74 13.56 -3.97 6.24
CA LEU A 74 12.95 -4.34 7.52
C LEU A 74 13.94 -5.08 8.45
N ALA A 75 14.80 -5.93 7.89
CA ALA A 75 15.82 -6.64 8.66
C ALA A 75 16.82 -5.67 9.33
N GLU A 76 17.29 -4.66 8.58
CA GLU A 76 18.18 -3.63 9.12
C GLU A 76 17.47 -2.73 10.14
N ALA A 77 16.19 -2.44 9.94
CA ALA A 77 15.38 -1.71 10.92
C ALA A 77 15.29 -2.44 12.25
N LEU A 78 14.96 -3.73 12.21
CA LEU A 78 14.83 -4.57 13.40
C LEU A 78 16.16 -4.72 14.14
N GLY A 79 17.29 -4.83 13.42
CA GLY A 79 18.62 -4.87 14.01
C GLY A 79 19.09 -3.55 14.64
N SER A 80 18.42 -2.44 14.36
CA SER A 80 18.75 -1.11 14.90
C SER A 80 17.97 -0.73 16.16
N LEU A 81 16.99 -1.54 16.55
CA LEU A 81 16.19 -1.30 17.76
C LEU A 81 16.99 -1.71 19.01
N PRO A 82 16.97 -0.91 20.08
CA PRO A 82 17.52 -1.33 21.37
C PRO A 82 16.74 -2.55 21.90
N ALA A 83 17.46 -3.45 22.57
CA ALA A 83 16.90 -4.67 23.18
C ALA A 83 15.93 -4.36 24.33
#